data_AF-A0A1Y1MTN0-F1
#
_entry.id   AF-A0A1Y1MTN0-F1
#
_cell.length_a   1.000
_cell.length_b   1.000
_cell.length_c   1.000
_cell.angle_alpha   90.00
_cell.angle_beta   90.00
_cell.angle_gamma   90.00
#
_symmetry.space_group_name_H-M   'P 1'
#
loop_
_entity.id
_entity.type
_entity.pdbx_description
1 polymer ?
#
loop_
_entity_poly.entity_id
_entity_poly.type
_entity_poly.pdbx_seq_one_letter_code
_entity_poly.pdbx_strand_id
1 'polypeptide(L)'
;VMDKKNTIEGLASTIRGSVRFVRETAYAIIYCMSRLDLQFYGFSGLSGPLSEALFSDSIWLSTHQQSNLLNLVRYLVDDCPVDYREQFLPQLLAACFRQMDAKVNGEWERMEKQQTCVVDGEAGLKEEMKAESILRQVTYTAVMMVADFLDPTKSNSHTLKSRSRKDGLEDEPSRPYPSLRKFCLMRQEIVEPLLVFCTHGIRMRDTRCCGMVLRLFISLVPEFQLVQGQGQYGSTGNVH
;
A
#
# COMPACT_ATOMS: atom_id res chain seq x y z
N VAL A 1 36.29 -18.40 -5.96
CA VAL A 1 34.84 -18.72 -5.89
C VAL A 1 34.71 -20.19 -6.26
N MET A 2 34.41 -21.07 -5.30
CA MET A 2 34.11 -22.47 -5.63
C MET A 2 32.87 -22.51 -6.52
N ASP A 3 32.95 -23.21 -7.65
CA ASP A 3 31.84 -23.33 -8.59
C ASP A 3 30.75 -24.21 -7.97
N LYS A 4 29.77 -23.58 -7.31
CA LYS A 4 28.68 -24.28 -6.60
C LYS A 4 27.64 -24.88 -7.55
N LYS A 5 27.79 -24.75 -8.88
CA LYS A 5 26.80 -25.21 -9.87
C LYS A 5 26.42 -26.69 -9.74
N ASN A 6 27.36 -27.54 -9.28
CA ASN A 6 27.14 -28.98 -9.14
C ASN A 6 26.79 -29.41 -7.70
N THR A 7 26.49 -28.47 -6.80
CA THR A 7 26.11 -28.80 -5.41
C THR A 7 24.60 -28.66 -5.20
N ILE A 8 24.06 -29.37 -4.20
CA ILE A 8 22.66 -29.21 -3.75
C ILE A 8 22.39 -27.75 -3.34
N GLU A 9 23.38 -27.07 -2.74
CA GLU A 9 23.30 -25.66 -2.40
C GLU A 9 23.15 -24.77 -3.65
N GLY A 10 23.90 -25.07 -4.70
CA GLY A 10 23.78 -24.39 -5.99
C GLY A 10 22.43 -24.62 -6.65
N LEU A 11 21.92 -25.85 -6.65
CA LEU A 11 20.58 -26.17 -7.14
C LEU A 11 19.50 -25.40 -6.37
N ALA A 12 19.55 -25.40 -5.04
CA ALA A 12 18.59 -24.68 -4.20
C ALA A 12 18.67 -23.16 -4.43
N SER A 13 19.88 -22.62 -4.65
CA SER A 13 20.08 -21.22 -5.00
C SER A 13 19.44 -20.87 -6.34
N THR A 14 19.66 -21.71 -7.37
CA THR A 14 19.05 -21.55 -8.70
C THR A 14 17.53 -21.57 -8.62
N ILE A 15 16.93 -22.55 -7.92
CA ILE A 15 15.47 -22.65 -7.77
C ILE A 15 14.90 -21.39 -7.11
N ARG A 16 15.50 -20.94 -5.99
CA ARG A 16 15.07 -19.69 -5.32
C ARG A 16 15.19 -18.48 -6.24
N GLY A 17 16.29 -18.40 -7.00
CA GLY A 17 16.53 -17.35 -7.99
C GLY A 17 15.48 -17.33 -9.10
N SER A 18 15.15 -18.50 -9.66
CA SER A 18 14.15 -18.65 -10.72
C SER A 18 12.75 -18.28 -10.23
N VAL A 19 12.33 -18.77 -9.06
CA VAL A 19 11.00 -18.43 -8.49
C VAL A 19 10.88 -16.94 -8.24
N ARG A 20 11.93 -16.31 -7.68
CA ARG A 20 11.97 -14.85 -7.50
C ARG A 20 11.86 -14.11 -8.83
N PHE A 21 12.62 -14.53 -9.84
CA PHE A 21 12.63 -13.90 -11.16
C PHE A 21 11.25 -13.99 -11.85
N VAL A 22 10.60 -15.15 -11.80
CA VAL A 22 9.25 -15.33 -12.35
C VAL A 22 8.26 -14.39 -11.66
N ARG A 23 8.31 -14.26 -10.34
CA ARG A 23 7.45 -13.36 -9.57
C ARG A 23 7.66 -11.89 -9.95
N GLU A 24 8.91 -11.44 -9.96
CA GLU A 24 9.26 -10.05 -10.32
C GLU A 24 8.85 -9.73 -11.76
N THR A 25 8.99 -10.69 -12.68
CA THR A 25 8.53 -10.57 -14.07
C THR A 25 7.01 -10.47 -14.14
N ALA A 26 6.28 -11.29 -13.37
CA ALA A 26 4.82 -11.22 -13.31
C ALA A 26 4.33 -9.85 -12.80
N TYR A 27 4.98 -9.29 -11.77
CA TYR A 27 4.66 -7.94 -11.30
C TYR A 27 4.90 -6.88 -12.38
N ALA A 28 6.01 -6.98 -13.12
CA ALA A 28 6.29 -6.08 -14.23
C ALA A 28 5.25 -6.20 -15.35
N ILE A 29 4.79 -7.41 -15.67
CA ILE A 29 3.71 -7.64 -16.65
C ILE A 29 2.42 -6.99 -16.19
N ILE A 30 2.01 -7.20 -14.93
CA ILE A 30 0.79 -6.61 -14.37
C ILE A 30 0.87 -5.08 -14.41
N TYR A 31 2.01 -4.50 -14.07
CA TYR A 31 2.25 -3.06 -14.22
C TYR A 31 2.12 -2.61 -15.68
N CYS A 32 2.72 -3.32 -16.64
CA CYS A 32 2.53 -2.99 -18.06
C CYS A 32 1.06 -3.08 -18.49
N MET A 33 0.30 -4.04 -17.94
CA MET A 33 -1.13 -4.18 -18.20
C MET A 33 -1.94 -3.04 -17.60
N SER A 34 -1.59 -2.51 -16.42
CA SER A 34 -2.31 -1.37 -15.82
C SER A 34 -2.26 -0.13 -16.70
N ARG A 35 -1.20 0.03 -17.48
CA ARG A 35 -1.05 1.10 -18.47
C ARG A 35 -1.98 0.99 -19.69
N LEU A 36 -2.75 -0.09 -19.81
CA LEU A 36 -3.78 -0.25 -20.85
C LEU A 36 -5.13 0.38 -20.44
N ASP A 37 -5.17 1.10 -19.31
CA ASP A 37 -6.29 1.93 -18.88
C ASP A 37 -7.61 1.15 -18.84
N LEU A 38 -8.55 1.45 -19.75
CA LEU A 38 -9.88 0.82 -19.83
C LEU A 38 -9.80 -0.70 -19.93
N GLN A 39 -8.77 -1.22 -20.61
CA GLN A 39 -8.67 -2.66 -20.91
C GLN A 39 -8.25 -3.45 -19.66
N PHE A 40 -7.69 -2.76 -18.68
CA PHE A 40 -7.31 -3.33 -17.39
C PHE A 40 -8.33 -2.96 -16.31
N TYR A 41 -8.50 -1.67 -16.03
CA TYR A 41 -9.38 -1.19 -14.95
C TYR A 41 -10.87 -1.35 -15.27
N GLY A 42 -11.24 -1.35 -16.54
CA GLY A 42 -12.61 -1.58 -17.00
C GLY A 42 -13.03 -3.04 -17.05
N PHE A 43 -12.11 -3.99 -16.83
CA PHE A 43 -12.44 -5.41 -16.77
C PHE A 43 -13.28 -5.70 -15.51
N SER A 44 -14.56 -5.98 -15.71
CA SER A 44 -15.50 -6.30 -14.63
C SER A 44 -15.05 -7.50 -13.84
N GLY A 45 -14.91 -7.35 -12.53
CA GLY A 45 -14.51 -8.43 -11.63
C GLY A 45 -13.01 -8.72 -11.57
N LEU A 46 -12.12 -7.93 -12.20
CA LEU A 46 -10.66 -8.14 -12.10
C LEU A 46 -10.11 -7.95 -10.68
N SER A 47 -10.62 -6.94 -9.98
CA SER A 47 -10.07 -6.50 -8.69
C SER A 47 -9.98 -7.61 -7.65
N GLY A 48 -11.03 -8.44 -7.52
CA GLY A 48 -11.07 -9.52 -6.53
C GLY A 48 -10.00 -10.58 -6.76
N PRO A 49 -10.02 -11.31 -7.90
CA PRO A 49 -9.03 -12.32 -8.24
C PRO A 49 -7.60 -11.78 -8.24
N LEU A 50 -7.39 -10.54 -8.69
CA LEU A 50 -6.06 -9.91 -8.66
C LEU A 50 -5.60 -9.67 -7.22
N SER A 51 -6.48 -9.14 -6.37
CA SER A 51 -6.16 -8.92 -4.95
C SER A 51 -5.86 -10.23 -4.24
N GLU A 52 -6.65 -11.27 -4.49
CA GLU A 52 -6.43 -12.60 -3.94
C GLU A 52 -5.07 -13.18 -4.38
N ALA A 53 -4.78 -13.16 -5.68
CA ALA A 53 -3.53 -13.67 -6.23
C ALA A 53 -2.28 -12.93 -5.70
N LEU A 54 -2.40 -11.62 -5.43
CA LEU A 54 -1.32 -10.81 -4.90
C LEU A 54 -1.11 -10.99 -3.39
N PHE A 55 -2.18 -11.22 -2.63
CA PHE A 55 -2.16 -11.04 -1.18
C PHE A 55 -2.40 -12.28 -0.34
N SER A 56 -3.14 -13.29 -0.81
CA SER A 56 -3.52 -14.46 0.01
C SER A 56 -2.34 -15.14 0.69
N ASP A 57 -1.22 -15.28 -0.01
CA ASP A 57 0.00 -15.91 0.51
C ASP A 57 1.16 -14.91 0.68
N SER A 58 0.88 -13.60 0.61
CA SER A 58 1.93 -12.58 0.63
C SER A 58 2.72 -12.52 1.96
N ILE A 59 2.12 -12.97 3.07
CA ILE A 59 2.79 -13.06 4.37
C ILE A 59 4.02 -13.98 4.35
N TRP A 60 4.02 -14.99 3.46
CA TRP A 60 5.10 -15.96 3.29
C TRP A 60 6.24 -15.46 2.40
N LEU A 61 6.07 -14.30 1.76
CA LEU A 61 7.17 -13.66 1.05
C LEU A 61 8.29 -13.32 2.02
N SER A 62 9.53 -13.42 1.55
CA SER A 62 10.64 -12.86 2.32
C SER A 62 10.44 -11.36 2.49
N THR A 63 10.87 -10.80 3.62
CA THR A 63 10.71 -9.38 3.95
C THR A 63 11.19 -8.49 2.80
N HIS A 64 12.36 -8.80 2.23
CA HIS A 64 12.90 -8.11 1.06
C HIS A 64 11.95 -8.10 -0.16
N GLN A 65 11.24 -9.21 -0.42
CA GLN A 65 10.35 -9.32 -1.57
C GLN A 65 9.03 -8.56 -1.37
N GLN A 66 8.67 -8.22 -0.14
CA GLN A 66 7.49 -7.42 0.17
C GLN A 66 7.55 -6.05 -0.49
N SER A 67 8.72 -5.39 -0.54
CA SER A 67 8.88 -4.08 -1.20
C SER A 67 8.48 -4.11 -2.67
N ASN A 68 8.77 -5.20 -3.40
CA ASN A 68 8.40 -5.32 -4.82
C ASN A 68 6.87 -5.38 -4.99
N LEU A 69 6.19 -6.12 -4.11
CA LEU A 69 4.73 -6.19 -4.10
C LEU A 69 4.11 -4.81 -3.77
N LEU A 70 4.61 -4.13 -2.74
CA LEU A 70 4.11 -2.79 -2.37
C LEU A 70 4.34 -1.76 -3.49
N ASN A 71 5.47 -1.83 -4.19
CA ASN A 71 5.74 -0.98 -5.35
C ASN A 71 4.73 -1.24 -6.49
N LEU A 72 4.40 -2.49 -6.77
CA LEU A 72 3.35 -2.82 -7.75
C LEU A 72 2.01 -2.18 -7.35
N VAL A 73 1.61 -2.31 -6.08
CA VAL A 73 0.36 -1.72 -5.58
C VAL A 73 0.37 -0.21 -5.76
N ARG A 74 1.48 0.47 -5.44
CA ARG A 74 1.63 1.90 -5.66
C ARG A 74 1.36 2.28 -7.12
N TYR A 75 1.94 1.55 -8.07
CA TYR A 75 1.68 1.77 -9.49
C TYR A 75 0.21 1.53 -9.87
N LEU A 76 -0.38 0.43 -9.38
CA LEU A 76 -1.79 0.11 -9.64
C LEU A 76 -2.75 1.18 -9.11
N VAL A 77 -2.44 1.80 -7.97
CA VAL A 77 -3.24 2.85 -7.36
C VAL A 77 -3.03 4.19 -8.08
N ASP A 78 -1.78 4.54 -8.39
CA ASP A 78 -1.43 5.78 -9.09
C ASP A 78 -2.00 5.82 -10.52
N ASP A 79 -1.93 4.69 -11.23
CA ASP A 79 -2.42 4.59 -12.60
C ASP A 79 -3.95 4.44 -12.67
N CYS A 80 -4.62 4.11 -11.56
CA CYS A 80 -6.06 3.90 -11.51
C CYS A 80 -6.83 5.17 -11.90
N PRO A 81 -7.64 5.14 -12.97
CA PRO A 81 -8.50 6.25 -13.34
C PRO A 81 -9.50 6.55 -12.23
N VAL A 82 -9.75 7.83 -11.98
CA VAL A 82 -10.56 8.24 -10.83
C VAL A 82 -12.00 7.72 -10.89
N ASP A 83 -12.53 7.54 -12.09
CA ASP A 83 -13.86 6.98 -12.39
C ASP A 83 -13.97 5.45 -12.16
N TYR A 84 -12.85 4.75 -11.98
CA TYR A 84 -12.81 3.30 -11.72
C TYR A 84 -12.37 2.94 -10.31
N ARG A 85 -12.03 3.93 -9.47
CA ARG A 85 -11.58 3.69 -8.09
C ARG A 85 -12.58 2.88 -7.29
N GLU A 86 -13.86 3.23 -7.40
CA GLU A 86 -14.97 2.57 -6.72
C GLU A 86 -15.03 1.06 -7.01
N GLN A 87 -14.78 0.65 -8.26
CA GLN A 87 -14.85 -0.74 -8.67
C GLN A 87 -13.54 -1.49 -8.39
N PHE A 88 -12.39 -0.82 -8.51
CA PHE A 88 -11.10 -1.50 -8.53
C PHE A 88 -10.34 -1.44 -7.19
N LEU A 89 -10.34 -0.30 -6.49
CA LEU A 89 -9.46 -0.09 -5.34
C LEU A 89 -9.90 -0.71 -4.00
N PRO A 90 -11.20 -0.86 -3.65
CA PRO A 90 -11.56 -1.29 -2.30
C PRO A 90 -10.97 -2.64 -1.90
N GLN A 91 -11.08 -3.65 -2.77
CA GLN A 91 -10.56 -4.99 -2.47
C GLN A 91 -9.02 -5.00 -2.45
N LEU A 92 -8.39 -4.29 -3.38
CA LEU A 92 -6.94 -4.20 -3.50
C LEU A 92 -6.32 -3.53 -2.27
N LEU A 93 -6.81 -2.34 -1.88
CA LEU A 93 -6.27 -1.58 -0.76
C LEU A 93 -6.56 -2.27 0.57
N ALA A 94 -7.76 -2.82 0.75
CA ALA A 94 -8.10 -3.54 1.97
C ALA A 94 -7.22 -4.78 2.18
N ALA A 95 -7.00 -5.58 1.13
CA ALA A 95 -6.11 -6.74 1.17
C ALA A 95 -4.65 -6.31 1.38
N CYS A 96 -4.19 -5.26 0.67
CA CYS A 96 -2.85 -4.72 0.82
C CYS A 96 -2.55 -4.28 2.25
N PHE A 97 -3.40 -3.45 2.85
CA PHE A 97 -3.16 -2.92 4.19
C PHE A 97 -3.20 -4.02 5.25
N ARG A 98 -4.14 -4.98 5.17
CA ARG A 98 -4.18 -6.12 6.09
C ARG A 98 -2.90 -6.96 6.02
N GLN A 99 -2.47 -7.33 4.82
CA GLN A 99 -1.31 -8.21 4.67
C GLN A 99 0.01 -7.47 4.93
N MET A 100 0.10 -6.21 4.55
CA MET A 100 1.23 -5.36 4.88
C MET A 100 1.39 -5.20 6.39
N ASP A 101 0.30 -4.95 7.12
CA ASP A 101 0.31 -4.90 8.59
C ASP A 101 0.74 -6.23 9.19
N ALA A 102 0.06 -7.33 8.84
CA ALA A 102 0.36 -8.66 9.35
C ALA A 102 1.83 -9.04 9.13
N LYS A 103 2.37 -8.73 7.95
CA LYS A 103 3.78 -8.97 7.62
C LYS A 103 4.71 -8.08 8.43
N VAL A 104 4.56 -6.76 8.35
CA VAL A 104 5.51 -5.83 8.97
C VAL A 104 5.47 -5.93 10.49
N ASN A 105 4.28 -5.93 11.10
CA ASN A 105 4.13 -6.08 12.54
C ASN A 105 4.66 -7.45 13.01
N GLY A 106 4.31 -8.55 12.32
CA GLY A 106 4.79 -9.89 12.68
C GLY A 106 6.31 -10.05 12.62
N GLU A 107 6.97 -9.42 11.64
CA GLU A 107 8.44 -9.41 11.56
C GLU A 107 9.09 -8.59 12.68
N TRP A 108 8.49 -7.46 13.09
CA TRP A 108 8.96 -6.68 14.23
C TRP A 108 8.79 -7.42 15.56
N GLU A 109 7.65 -8.08 15.77
CA GLU A 109 7.42 -8.93 16.94
C GLU A 109 8.41 -10.10 17.00
N ARG A 110 8.72 -10.70 15.84
CA ARG A 110 9.73 -11.76 15.74
C ARG A 110 11.13 -11.23 16.09
N MET A 111 11.50 -10.06 15.58
CA MET A 111 12.78 -9.41 15.88
C MET A 111 12.91 -9.10 17.37
N GLU A 112 11.86 -8.59 18.00
CA GLU A 112 11.86 -8.28 19.43
C GLU A 112 12.04 -9.54 20.29
N LYS A 113 11.37 -10.65 19.92
CA LYS A 113 11.58 -11.95 20.59
C LYS A 113 13.01 -12.45 20.41
N GLN A 114 13.58 -12.33 19.22
CA GLN A 114 14.95 -12.78 18.94
C GLN A 114 16.00 -12.00 19.74
N GLN A 115 15.82 -10.68 19.91
CA GLN A 115 16.71 -9.83 20.71
C GLN A 115 16.75 -10.19 22.20
N THR A 116 15.74 -10.88 22.71
CA THR A 116 15.73 -11.39 24.10
C THR A 116 16.50 -12.70 24.28
N CYS A 117 16.83 -13.40 23.18
CA CYS A 117 17.65 -14.61 23.22
C CYS A 117 19.13 -14.26 22.99
N VAL A 118 20.03 -14.91 23.74
CA VAL A 118 21.47 -14.74 23.55
C VAL A 118 21.86 -15.25 22.16
N VAL A 119 22.34 -14.35 21.30
CA VAL A 119 22.85 -14.70 19.97
C VAL A 119 24.21 -15.36 20.11
N ASP A 120 24.34 -16.59 19.61
CA ASP A 120 25.58 -17.36 19.69
C ASP A 120 26.56 -16.93 18.57
N GLY A 121 27.44 -15.98 18.89
CA GLY A 121 28.57 -15.60 18.04
C GLY A 121 28.34 -14.52 16.98
N GLU A 122 29.43 -14.03 16.39
CA GLU A 122 29.45 -12.90 15.45
C GLU A 122 28.65 -13.14 14.15
N ALA A 123 28.60 -14.38 13.68
CA ALA A 123 27.87 -14.75 12.46
C ALA A 123 26.36 -14.57 12.62
N GLY A 124 25.80 -14.97 13.77
CA GLY A 124 24.39 -14.79 14.10
C GLY A 124 24.03 -13.32 14.22
N LEU A 125 24.87 -12.53 14.89
CA LEU A 125 24.66 -11.08 15.04
C LEU A 125 24.62 -10.38 13.67
N LYS A 126 25.53 -10.76 12.76
CA LYS A 126 25.56 -10.20 11.41
C LYS A 126 24.29 -10.52 10.61
N GLU A 127 23.74 -11.71 10.77
CA GLU A 127 22.49 -12.11 10.12
C GLU A 127 21.29 -11.35 10.69
N GLU A 128 21.22 -11.19 12.02
CA GLU A 128 20.19 -10.40 12.69
C GLU A 128 20.22 -8.93 12.23
N MET A 129 21.38 -8.28 12.25
CA MET A 129 21.54 -6.90 11.79
C MET A 129 21.10 -6.73 10.33
N LYS A 130 21.41 -7.72 9.48
CA LYS A 130 20.97 -7.71 8.09
C LYS A 130 19.45 -7.84 7.98
N ALA A 131 18.85 -8.76 8.73
CA ALA A 131 17.40 -8.96 8.74
C ALA A 131 16.67 -7.71 9.24
N GLU A 132 17.18 -7.08 10.31
CA GLU A 132 16.64 -5.84 10.87
C GLU A 132 16.76 -4.67 9.87
N SER A 133 17.89 -4.53 9.18
CA SER A 133 18.07 -3.52 8.14
C SER A 133 17.06 -3.69 7.00
N ILE A 134 16.82 -4.92 6.54
CA ILE A 134 15.81 -5.24 5.53
C ILE A 134 14.40 -4.89 6.05
N LEU A 135 14.10 -5.23 7.31
CA LEU A 135 12.81 -4.92 7.92
C LEU A 135 12.55 -3.42 8.02
N ARG A 136 13.55 -2.62 8.43
CA ARG A 136 13.46 -1.15 8.42
C ARG A 136 13.19 -0.60 7.02
N GLN A 137 13.90 -1.11 6.01
CA GLN A 137 13.68 -0.68 4.62
C GLN A 137 12.24 -0.95 4.14
N VAL A 138 11.71 -2.14 4.44
CA VAL A 138 10.35 -2.53 4.05
C VAL A 138 9.30 -1.74 4.83
N THR A 139 9.54 -1.50 6.12
CA THR A 139 8.70 -0.63 6.96
C THR A 139 8.65 0.77 6.38
N TYR A 140 9.79 1.32 5.96
CA TYR A 140 9.86 2.62 5.32
C TYR A 140 9.08 2.66 3.99
N THR A 141 9.22 1.64 3.14
CA THR A 141 8.44 1.54 1.90
C THR A 141 6.94 1.53 2.19
N ALA A 142 6.49 0.74 3.17
CA ALA A 142 5.08 0.66 3.58
C ALA A 142 4.55 2.01 4.09
N VAL A 143 5.28 2.67 5.00
CA VAL A 143 4.89 3.96 5.56
C VAL A 143 4.89 5.06 4.50
N MET A 144 5.87 5.08 3.60
CA MET A 144 5.89 6.02 2.47
C MET A 144 4.69 5.85 1.54
N MET A 145 4.32 4.61 1.23
CA MET A 145 3.15 4.32 0.41
C MET A 145 1.86 4.85 1.06
N VAL A 146 1.68 4.59 2.37
CA VAL A 146 0.52 5.10 3.11
C VAL A 146 0.51 6.63 3.15
N ALA A 147 1.66 7.26 3.42
CA ALA A 147 1.78 8.71 3.43
C ALA A 147 1.45 9.34 2.07
N ASP A 148 1.93 8.75 0.98
CA ASP A 148 1.65 9.18 -0.39
C ASP A 148 0.17 9.01 -0.77
N PHE A 149 -0.48 7.92 -0.37
CA PHE A 149 -1.92 7.72 -0.62
C PHE A 149 -2.80 8.72 0.15
N LEU A 150 -2.32 9.20 1.30
CA LEU A 150 -3.02 10.12 2.18
C LEU A 150 -2.50 11.57 2.07
N ASP A 151 -1.67 11.87 1.08
CA ASP A 151 -1.15 13.22 0.86
C ASP A 151 -2.31 14.15 0.43
N PRO A 152 -2.62 15.21 1.20
CA PRO A 152 -3.68 16.15 0.87
C PRO A 152 -3.38 16.99 -0.38
N THR A 153 -2.13 17.06 -0.81
CA THR A 153 -1.69 17.81 -1.99
C THR A 153 -1.70 16.97 -3.27
N LYS A 154 -1.91 15.65 -3.15
CA LYS A 154 -1.91 14.74 -4.29
C LYS A 154 -3.13 14.99 -5.18
N SER A 155 -2.86 15.34 -6.44
CA SER A 155 -3.90 15.55 -7.44
C SER A 155 -4.60 14.23 -7.80
N ASN A 156 -5.84 14.33 -8.25
CA ASN A 156 -6.56 13.17 -8.76
C ASN A 156 -5.99 12.70 -10.09
N SER A 157 -5.99 11.38 -10.27
CA SER A 157 -5.75 10.76 -11.56
C SER A 157 -6.82 11.21 -12.56
N HIS A 158 -6.42 11.39 -13.81
CA HIS A 158 -7.32 11.72 -14.92
C HIS A 158 -8.41 10.64 -15.08
N THR A 159 -9.63 11.06 -15.44
CA THR A 159 -10.70 10.13 -15.85
C THR A 159 -10.32 9.47 -17.18
N LEU A 160 -10.84 8.28 -17.48
CA LEU A 160 -10.58 7.64 -18.78
C LEU A 160 -11.01 8.49 -19.98
N LYS A 161 -12.11 9.24 -19.83
CA LYS A 161 -12.60 10.17 -20.86
C LYS A 161 -11.58 11.29 -21.13
N SER A 162 -10.98 11.84 -20.08
CA SER A 162 -9.95 12.88 -20.20
C SER A 162 -8.62 12.34 -20.76
N ARG A 163 -8.24 11.09 -20.47
CA ARG A 163 -7.05 10.45 -21.07
C ARG A 163 -7.21 10.13 -22.56
N SER A 164 -8.44 9.85 -23.00
CA SER A 164 -8.75 9.46 -24.39
C SER A 164 -8.94 10.65 -25.33
N ARG A 165 -9.22 11.86 -24.80
CA ARG A 165 -9.38 13.08 -25.61
C ARG A 165 -8.05 13.83 -25.70
N LYS A 166 -7.47 13.87 -26.89
CA LYS A 166 -6.22 14.56 -27.18
C LYS A 166 -6.36 16.07 -27.42
N ASP A 167 -7.56 16.65 -27.35
CA ASP A 167 -7.81 18.06 -27.69
C ASP A 167 -8.89 18.71 -26.81
N GLY A 168 -8.47 19.65 -25.96
CA GLY A 168 -8.99 21.02 -25.82
C GLY A 168 -10.48 21.33 -25.58
N LEU A 169 -11.38 20.37 -25.46
CA LEU A 169 -12.80 20.65 -25.22
C LEU A 169 -13.12 20.60 -23.72
N GLU A 170 -13.57 21.74 -23.19
CA GLU A 170 -13.98 21.95 -21.80
C GLU A 170 -15.00 20.89 -21.36
N ASP A 171 -14.72 20.28 -20.20
CA ASP A 171 -15.54 19.22 -19.62
C ASP A 171 -16.88 19.80 -19.12
N GLU A 172 -17.99 19.10 -19.40
CA GLU A 172 -19.23 19.25 -18.64
C GLU A 172 -18.91 19.03 -17.14
N PRO A 173 -19.52 19.76 -16.19
CA PRO A 173 -19.19 19.67 -14.77
C PRO A 173 -19.58 18.29 -14.21
N SER A 174 -18.70 17.32 -14.44
CA SER A 174 -18.77 16.01 -13.82
C SER A 174 -18.60 16.22 -12.31
N ARG A 175 -19.43 15.53 -11.53
CA ARG A 175 -19.36 15.59 -10.06
C ARG A 175 -17.90 15.39 -9.63
N PRO A 176 -17.35 16.27 -8.76
CA PRO A 176 -15.96 16.15 -8.37
C PRO A 176 -15.76 14.81 -7.66
N TYR A 177 -14.91 13.96 -8.25
CA TYR A 177 -14.51 12.72 -7.62
C TYR A 177 -13.68 13.00 -6.36
N PRO A 178 -13.82 12.20 -5.29
CA PRO A 178 -13.02 12.38 -4.08
C PRO A 178 -11.52 12.22 -4.39
N SER A 179 -10.66 12.94 -3.64
CA SER A 179 -9.22 12.68 -3.65
C SER A 179 -8.92 11.24 -3.21
N LEU A 180 -7.73 10.71 -3.53
CA LEU A 180 -7.35 9.37 -3.05
C LEU A 180 -7.38 9.29 -1.52
N ARG A 181 -6.86 10.32 -0.85
CA ARG A 181 -6.95 10.50 0.59
C ARG A 181 -8.39 10.38 1.09
N LYS A 182 -9.30 11.19 0.54
CA LYS A 182 -10.72 11.18 0.93
C LYS A 182 -11.39 9.84 0.64
N PHE A 183 -11.08 9.22 -0.50
CA PHE A 183 -11.58 7.89 -0.88
C PHE A 183 -11.17 6.82 0.14
N CYS A 184 -9.90 6.79 0.56
CA CYS A 184 -9.42 5.86 1.57
C CYS A 184 -10.10 6.07 2.93
N LEU A 185 -10.30 7.32 3.35
CA LEU A 185 -10.88 7.66 4.66
C LEU A 185 -12.40 7.44 4.75
N MET A 186 -13.12 7.55 3.63
CA MET A 186 -14.57 7.38 3.60
C MET A 186 -15.03 5.91 3.62
N ARG A 187 -14.11 4.96 3.46
CA ARG A 187 -14.43 3.52 3.34
C ARG A 187 -13.91 2.76 4.54
N GLN A 188 -14.82 2.17 5.32
CA GLN A 188 -14.45 1.41 6.50
C GLN A 188 -13.50 0.27 6.17
N GLU A 189 -13.76 -0.47 5.08
CA GLU A 189 -12.96 -1.62 4.67
C GLU A 189 -11.49 -1.27 4.32
N ILE A 190 -11.21 0.00 4.04
CA ILE A 190 -9.87 0.52 3.73
C ILE A 190 -9.26 1.20 4.95
N VAL A 191 -10.00 2.12 5.59
CA VAL A 191 -9.46 2.95 6.67
C VAL A 191 -9.16 2.13 7.92
N GLU A 192 -9.94 1.10 8.22
CA GLU A 192 -9.73 0.26 9.40
C GLU A 192 -8.35 -0.43 9.39
N PRO A 193 -7.99 -1.26 8.38
CA PRO A 193 -6.66 -1.88 8.35
C PRO A 193 -5.53 -0.86 8.17
N LEU A 194 -5.79 0.28 7.53
CA LEU A 194 -4.81 1.37 7.44
C LEU A 194 -4.49 1.94 8.84
N LEU A 195 -5.49 2.23 9.65
CA LEU A 195 -5.31 2.78 10.99
C LEU A 195 -4.68 1.76 11.95
N VAL A 196 -5.00 0.47 11.79
CA VAL A 196 -4.33 -0.62 12.52
C VAL A 196 -2.83 -0.60 12.19
N PHE A 197 -2.45 -0.57 10.91
CA PHE A 197 -1.06 -0.46 10.49
C PHE A 197 -0.35 0.76 11.08
N CYS A 198 -0.99 1.93 11.04
CA CYS A 198 -0.41 3.15 11.61
C CYS A 198 -0.25 3.03 13.15
N THR A 199 -1.20 2.40 13.84
CA THR A 199 -1.12 2.15 15.29
C THR A 199 0.03 1.21 15.64
N HIS A 200 0.29 0.17 14.84
CA HIS A 200 1.49 -0.65 15.00
C HIS A 200 2.76 0.15 14.64
N GLY A 201 2.71 0.96 13.59
CA GLY A 201 3.83 1.77 13.10
C GLY A 201 4.44 2.70 14.15
N ILE A 202 3.62 3.28 15.05
CA ILE A 202 4.12 4.10 16.17
C ILE A 202 4.83 3.29 17.27
N ARG A 203 4.60 1.97 17.34
CA ARG A 203 5.21 1.06 18.33
C ARG A 203 6.49 0.38 17.82
N MET A 204 6.75 0.42 16.51
CA MET A 204 7.92 -0.22 15.89
C MET A 204 9.22 0.49 16.31
N ARG A 205 10.33 -0.26 16.42
CA ARG A 205 11.68 0.26 16.74
C ARG A 205 12.36 0.94 15.53
N ASP A 206 11.58 1.66 14.74
CA ASP A 206 12.02 2.49 13.62
C ASP A 206 11.54 3.94 13.88
N THR A 207 12.43 4.74 14.48
CA THR A 207 12.13 6.11 14.91
C THR A 207 11.76 7.03 13.74
N ARG A 208 12.32 6.78 12.54
CA ARG A 208 11.98 7.53 11.33
C ARG A 208 10.54 7.27 10.93
N CYS A 209 10.15 5.99 10.82
CA CYS A 209 8.81 5.59 10.45
C CYS A 209 7.78 6.03 11.51
N CYS A 210 8.09 5.88 12.79
CA CYS A 210 7.25 6.37 13.89
C CYS A 210 6.95 7.88 13.74
N GLY A 211 7.99 8.71 13.54
CA GLY A 211 7.81 10.16 13.35
C GLY A 211 7.05 10.55 12.09
N MET A 212 7.08 9.73 11.04
CA MET A 212 6.24 9.93 9.85
C MET A 212 4.77 9.60 10.12
N VAL A 213 4.50 8.47 10.78
CA VAL A 213 3.14 8.04 11.12
C VAL A 213 2.48 9.00 12.11
N LEU A 214 3.22 9.53 13.10
CA LEU A 214 2.70 10.55 14.01
C LEU A 214 2.27 11.81 13.26
N ARG A 215 3.08 12.30 12.32
CA ARG A 215 2.72 13.44 11.47
C ARG A 215 1.52 13.15 10.58
N LEU A 216 1.42 11.93 10.06
CA LEU A 216 0.25 11.49 9.31
C LEU A 216 -1.01 11.55 10.18
N PHE A 217 -0.99 10.98 11.38
CA PHE A 217 -2.12 11.05 12.32
C PHE A 217 -2.52 12.49 12.63
N ILE A 218 -1.56 13.38 12.92
CA ILE A 218 -1.84 14.82 13.12
C ILE A 218 -2.57 15.40 11.92
N SER A 219 -2.17 15.04 10.69
CA SER A 219 -2.85 15.49 9.48
C SER A 219 -4.25 14.89 9.30
N LEU A 220 -4.51 13.69 9.83
CA LEU A 220 -5.77 12.97 9.67
C LEU A 220 -6.84 13.39 10.68
N VAL A 221 -6.46 13.78 11.90
CA VAL A 221 -7.40 14.14 12.98
C VAL A 221 -8.47 15.17 12.54
N PRO A 222 -8.15 16.24 11.79
CA PRO A 222 -9.16 17.20 11.33
C PRO A 222 -10.25 16.60 10.45
N GLU A 223 -9.97 15.52 9.72
CA GLU A 223 -10.94 14.87 8.80
C GLU A 223 -12.06 14.14 9.56
N PHE A 224 -11.83 13.81 10.83
CA PHE A 224 -12.79 13.11 11.69
C PHE A 224 -13.54 14.05 12.64
N GLN A 225 -13.28 15.36 12.58
CA GLN A 225 -14.06 16.31 13.34
C GLN A 225 -15.47 16.37 12.75
N LEU A 226 -16.47 15.96 13.54
CA LEU A 226 -17.86 16.18 13.21
C LEU A 226 -18.05 17.67 12.96
N VAL A 227 -18.60 18.04 11.80
CA VAL A 227 -19.07 19.41 11.53
C VAL A 227 -20.23 19.68 12.49
N GLN A 228 -19.92 20.08 13.72
CA GLN A 228 -20.88 20.71 14.62
C GLN A 228 -21.17 22.10 14.04
N GLY A 229 -22.18 22.23 13.18
CA GLY A 229 -22.64 23.57 12.78
C GLY A 229 -23.28 23.80 11.41
N GLN A 230 -23.98 22.85 10.80
CA GLN A 230 -24.86 23.14 9.65
C GLN A 230 -26.26 22.52 9.80
N GLY A 231 -26.84 22.69 10.99
CA GLY A 231 -28.19 22.25 11.34
C GLY A 231 -29.08 23.37 11.89
N GLN A 232 -28.93 24.61 11.41
CA GLN A 232 -29.88 25.70 11.67
C GLN A 232 -30.18 26.44 10.36
N TYR A 233 -31.00 25.82 9.53
CA TYR A 233 -31.77 26.55 8.53
C TYR A 233 -32.84 27.39 9.23
N GLY A 234 -32.91 28.66 8.84
CA GLY A 234 -33.90 29.61 9.30
C GLY A 234 -35.34 29.20 8.97
N SER A 235 -36.19 29.38 9.98
CA SER A 235 -37.64 29.57 9.94
C SER A 235 -37.94 30.18 11.31
N THR A 236 -38.46 31.38 11.48
CA THR A 236 -39.38 32.22 10.69
C THR A 236 -39.07 33.67 11.06
N GLY A 237 -39.00 34.63 10.14
CA GLY A 237 -40.18 35.15 9.47
C GLY A 237 -40.96 36.06 10.42
N ASN A 238 -40.47 37.29 10.59
CA ASN A 238 -41.12 38.35 11.34
C ASN A 238 -41.94 39.18 10.33
N VAL A 239 -43.26 39.01 10.26
CA VAL A 239 -44.19 39.98 9.64
C VAL A 239 -45.55 39.86 10.34
N HIS A 240 -45.97 40.98 10.92
CA HIS A 240 -47.30 41.44 11.37
C HIS A 240 -48.47 40.47 11.52
#